data_AF-A0A3Q9ETV6-F1
#
_entry.id   AF-A0A3Q9ETV6-F1
#
_cell.length_a   1.000
_cell.length_b   1.000
_cell.length_c   1.000
_cell.angle_alpha   90.00
_cell.angle_beta   90.00
_cell.angle_gamma   90.00
#
_symmetry.space_group_name_H-M   'P 1'
#
loop_
_entity.id
_entity.type
_entity.pdbx_description
1 polymer ?
#
loop_
_entity_poly.entity_id
_entity_poly.type
_entity_poly.pdbx_seq_one_letter_code
_entity_poly.pdbx_strand_id
1 'polypeptide(L)'
;MSPSARRLSQWLAEPMPLRKVADLLGVDPSKASGLVRSNRFPCRVTKLKGKYVALPADVLVALGIDDPIVRTGDLLAGAEFARRWD
;
A
#
# COMPACT_ATOMS: atom_id res chain seq x y z
N MET A 1 28.57 3.60 -8.12
CA MET A 1 27.27 4.01 -7.53
C MET A 1 26.55 2.75 -7.08
N SER A 2 26.27 2.61 -5.79
CA SER A 2 25.55 1.43 -5.29
C SER A 2 24.12 1.45 -5.85
N PRO A 3 23.63 0.39 -6.52
CA PRO A 3 22.25 0.38 -6.99
C PRO A 3 21.37 0.41 -5.74
N SER A 4 20.64 1.50 -5.51
CA SER A 4 19.96 1.72 -4.23
C SER A 4 18.81 0.72 -4.05
N ALA A 5 19.13 -0.46 -3.54
CA ALA A 5 18.16 -1.45 -3.10
C ALA A 5 17.45 -0.89 -1.86
N ARG A 6 16.12 -0.83 -1.93
CA ARG A 6 15.26 -0.32 -0.86
C ARG A 6 14.06 -1.24 -0.72
N ARG A 7 13.38 -1.22 0.42
CA ARG A 7 12.11 -1.94 0.59
C ARG A 7 11.07 -1.38 -0.39
N LEU A 8 10.18 -2.21 -0.94
CA LEU A 8 9.13 -1.76 -1.87
C LEU A 8 8.31 -0.62 -1.27
N SER A 9 7.96 -0.73 0.01
CA SER A 9 7.22 0.31 0.73
C SER A 9 7.92 1.67 0.72
N GLN A 10 9.26 1.70 0.69
CA GLN A 10 10.06 2.92 0.68
C GLN A 10 10.07 3.61 -0.69
N TRP A 11 9.71 2.89 -1.76
CA TRP A 11 9.49 3.48 -3.07
C TRP A 11 8.10 4.12 -3.19
N LEU A 12 7.13 3.66 -2.40
CA LEU A 12 5.76 4.16 -2.35
C LEU A 12 5.64 5.22 -1.25
N ALA A 13 6.24 6.39 -1.41
CA ALA A 13 6.37 7.35 -0.30
C ALA A 13 5.04 7.92 0.24
N GLU A 14 3.95 7.85 -0.53
CA GLU A 14 2.68 8.48 -0.15
C GLU A 14 1.75 7.55 0.63
N PRO A 15 1.24 7.98 1.80
CA PRO A 15 0.18 7.27 2.50
C PRO A 15 -1.07 7.10 1.64
N MET A 16 -1.63 5.89 1.64
CA MET A 16 -2.77 5.53 0.81
C MET A 16 -4.09 5.92 1.50
N PRO A 17 -5.03 6.60 0.81
CA PRO A 17 -6.33 6.92 1.39
C PRO A 17 -7.12 5.67 1.78
N LEU A 18 -7.84 5.70 2.91
CA LEU A 18 -8.62 4.57 3.42
C LEU A 18 -9.51 3.92 2.36
N ARG A 19 -10.17 4.72 1.51
CA ARG A 19 -11.07 4.21 0.46
C ARG A 19 -10.33 3.34 -0.56
N LYS A 20 -9.12 3.73 -0.95
CA LYS A 20 -8.25 2.98 -1.87
C LYS A 20 -7.76 1.69 -1.22
N VAL A 21 -7.37 1.75 0.05
CA VAL A 21 -6.93 0.58 0.82
C VAL A 21 -8.08 -0.42 0.98
N ALA A 22 -9.29 0.05 1.26
CA ALA A 22 -10.46 -0.81 1.36
C ALA A 22 -10.71 -1.58 0.06
N ASP A 23 -10.69 -0.88 -1.08
CA ASP A 23 -10.83 -1.47 -2.40
C ASP A 23 -9.77 -2.55 -2.69
N LEU A 24 -8.49 -2.25 -2.43
CA LEU A 24 -7.38 -3.20 -2.57
C LEU A 24 -7.54 -4.45 -1.70
N LEU A 25 -8.12 -4.31 -0.51
CA LEU A 25 -8.31 -5.41 0.43
C LEU A 25 -9.67 -6.12 0.26
N GLY A 26 -10.43 -5.79 -0.79
CA GLY A 26 -11.77 -6.37 -1.02
C GLY A 26 -12.81 -5.99 0.04
N VAL A 27 -12.57 -4.89 0.77
CA VAL A 27 -13.49 -4.34 1.77
C VAL A 27 -14.36 -3.27 1.12
N ASP A 28 -15.67 -3.36 1.32
CA ASP A 28 -16.61 -2.32 0.90
C ASP A 28 -16.15 -0.92 1.40
N PRO A 29 -15.79 0.01 0.51
CA PRO A 29 -15.21 1.29 0.92
C PRO A 29 -16.16 2.16 1.75
N SER A 30 -17.48 1.94 1.63
CA SER A 30 -18.49 2.65 2.44
C SER A 30 -18.44 2.22 3.92
N LYS A 31 -18.06 0.97 4.20
CA LYS A 31 -17.98 0.39 5.55
C LYS A 31 -16.62 0.60 6.22
N ALA A 32 -15.60 0.93 5.44
CA ALA A 32 -14.20 1.03 5.90
C ALA A 32 -14.04 1.92 7.16
N SER A 33 -14.64 3.10 7.18
CA SER A 33 -14.54 4.01 8.34
C SER A 33 -15.21 3.44 9.60
N GLY A 34 -16.31 2.70 9.45
CA GLY A 34 -16.96 2.02 10.57
C GLY A 34 -16.09 0.88 11.12
N LEU A 35 -15.49 0.10 10.22
CA LEU A 35 -14.57 -0.98 10.59
C LEU A 35 -13.35 -0.47 11.35
N VAL A 36 -12.74 0.63 10.88
CA VAL A 36 -11.62 1.28 11.57
C VAL A 36 -12.01 1.69 12.99
N ARG A 37 -13.15 2.37 13.16
CA ARG A 37 -13.64 2.79 14.49
C ARG A 37 -13.93 1.61 15.42
N SER A 38 -14.32 0.45 14.86
CA SER A 38 -14.56 -0.77 15.62
C SER A 38 -13.32 -1.67 15.78
N ASN A 39 -12.13 -1.21 15.35
CA ASN A 39 -10.90 -1.99 15.35
C ASN A 39 -10.98 -3.34 14.59
N ARG A 40 -11.75 -3.36 13.50
CA ARG A 40 -11.98 -4.56 12.64
C ARG A 40 -11.53 -4.35 11.19
N PHE A 41 -10.87 -3.24 10.89
CA PHE A 41 -10.33 -3.02 9.55
C PHE A 41 -9.07 -3.88 9.36
N PRO A 42 -8.91 -4.60 8.23
CA PRO A 42 -7.85 -5.60 8.06
C PRO A 42 -6.45 -5.02 7.82
N CYS A 43 -6.27 -3.71 7.96
CA CYS A 43 -5.00 -3.03 7.78
C CYS A 43 -4.82 -2.00 8.90
N ARG A 44 -3.59 -1.81 9.35
CA ARG A 44 -3.28 -0.69 10.25
C ARG A 44 -3.47 0.63 9.50
N VAL A 45 -4.10 1.58 10.17
CA VAL A 45 -4.34 2.92 9.63
C VAL A 45 -3.99 3.98 10.66
N THR A 46 -3.59 5.14 10.18
CA THR A 46 -3.34 6.34 10.98
C THR A 46 -4.19 7.51 10.49
N LYS A 47 -4.15 8.65 11.19
CA LYS A 47 -4.80 9.89 10.75
C LYS A 47 -3.77 10.88 10.26
N LEU A 48 -3.95 11.37 9.03
CA LEU A 48 -3.20 12.48 8.46
C LEU A 48 -4.19 13.60 8.09
N LYS A 49 -4.01 14.79 8.66
CA LYS A 49 -4.92 15.95 8.45
C LYS A 49 -6.41 15.58 8.64
N GLY A 50 -6.70 14.78 9.67
CA GLY A 50 -8.07 14.34 10.00
C GLY A 50 -8.63 13.20 9.15
N LYS A 51 -7.90 12.71 8.14
CA LYS A 51 -8.33 11.61 7.26
C LYS A 51 -7.60 10.32 7.59
N TYR A 52 -8.30 9.18 7.53
CA TYR A 52 -7.67 7.88 7.68
C TYR A 52 -6.84 7.53 6.44
N VAL A 53 -5.60 7.13 6.67
CA VAL A 53 -4.63 6.68 5.66
C VAL A 53 -3.90 5.43 6.16
N ALA A 54 -3.38 4.62 5.25
CA ALA A 54 -2.47 3.51 5.57
C ALA A 54 -1.08 3.79 4.99
N LEU A 55 -0.04 3.38 5.68
CA LEU A 55 1.30 3.39 5.09
C LEU A 55 1.42 2.19 4.14
N PRO A 56 2.12 2.31 3.01
CA PRO A 56 2.26 1.21 2.07
C PRO A 56 2.81 -0.08 2.69
N ALA A 57 3.71 0.02 3.67
CA ALA A 57 4.20 -1.14 4.41
C ALA A 57 3.06 -1.90 5.12
N ASP A 58 2.15 -1.18 5.78
CA ASP A 58 0.99 -1.80 6.45
C ASP A 58 0.04 -2.44 5.43
N VAL A 59 -0.11 -1.83 4.25
CA VAL A 59 -0.93 -2.36 3.15
C VAL A 59 -0.32 -3.64 2.58
N LEU A 60 0.99 -3.68 2.36
CA LEU A 60 1.70 -4.89 1.89
C LEU A 60 1.50 -6.04 2.88
N VAL A 61 1.69 -5.79 4.18
CA VAL A 61 1.43 -6.79 5.23
C VAL A 61 -0.02 -7.27 5.20
N ALA A 62 -0.99 -6.36 5.07
CA ALA A 62 -2.41 -6.72 4.99
C ALA A 62 -2.76 -7.55 3.73
N LEU A 63 -1.99 -7.39 2.65
CA LEU A 63 -2.09 -8.20 1.43
C LEU A 63 -1.33 -9.53 1.51
N GLY A 64 -0.65 -9.81 2.64
CA GLY A 64 0.20 -10.99 2.78
C GLY A 64 1.50 -10.91 1.98
N ILE A 65 1.93 -9.71 1.60
CA ILE A 65 3.17 -9.46 0.87
C ILE A 65 4.25 -9.04 1.87
N ASP A 66 5.28 -9.86 2.00
CA ASP A 66 6.50 -9.48 2.71
C ASP A 66 7.18 -8.35 1.94
N ASP A 67 7.32 -7.18 2.55
CA ASP A 67 7.88 -5.97 1.95
C ASP A 67 9.27 -6.23 1.34
N PRO A 68 9.38 -6.50 0.04
CA PRO A 68 10.60 -7.08 -0.52
C PRO A 68 11.66 -6.02 -0.72
N ILE A 69 12.93 -6.42 -0.80
CA ILE A 69 14.00 -5.52 -1.24
C ILE A 69 13.96 -5.44 -2.77
N VAL A 70 13.75 -4.23 -3.28
CA VAL A 70 13.56 -3.93 -4.69
C VAL A 70 14.64 -2.95 -5.15
N ARG A 71 15.28 -3.26 -6.28
CA ARG A 71 16.22 -2.39 -6.98
C ARG A 71 15.49 -1.57 -8.03
N THR A 72 16.10 -0.47 -8.48
CA THR A 72 15.54 0.36 -9.55
C THR A 72 15.25 -0.43 -10.83
N GLY A 73 16.10 -1.40 -11.19
CA GLY A 73 15.86 -2.26 -12.35
C GLY A 73 14.59 -3.11 -12.24
N ASP A 74 14.27 -3.60 -11.04
CA ASP A 74 13.06 -4.40 -10.78
C ASP A 74 11.79 -3.54 -10.97
N LEU A 75 11.84 -2.26 -10.53
CA LEU A 75 10.74 -1.31 -10.75
C LEU A 75 10.52 -1.01 -12.24
N LEU A 76 11.60 -0.79 -12.99
CA LEU A 76 11.51 -0.53 -14.42
C LEU A 76 10.93 -1.73 -15.17
N ALA A 77 11.43 -2.93 -14.87
CA ALA A 77 10.92 -4.18 -15.44
C ALA A 77 9.43 -4.39 -15.11
N GLY A 78 9.03 -4.12 -13.86
CA GLY A 78 7.62 -4.18 -13.44
C GLY A 78 6.74 -3.17 -14.17
N ALA A 79 7.20 -1.92 -14.34
CA ALA A 79 6.49 -0.89 -15.08
C ALA A 79 6.37 -1.20 -16.59
N GLU A 80 7.42 -1.79 -17.19
CA GLU A 80 7.37 -2.30 -18.56
C GLU A 80 6.39 -3.46 -18.71
N PHE A 81 6.34 -4.36 -17.72
CA PHE A 81 5.39 -5.47 -17.73
C PHE A 81 3.94 -4.97 -17.63
N ALA A 82 3.64 -4.07 -16.67
CA ALA A 82 2.31 -3.53 -16.45
C ALA A 82 1.74 -2.85 -17.72
N ARG A 83 2.57 -2.07 -18.42
CA ARG A 83 2.19 -1.40 -19.70
C ARG A 83 1.75 -2.35 -20.81
N ARG A 84 2.01 -3.65 -20.72
CA ARG A 84 1.55 -4.65 -21.71
C ARG A 84 0.08 -5.05 -21.51
N TRP A 85 -0.50 -4.69 -20.37
CA TRP A 85 -1.85 -5.07 -19.96
C TRP A 85 -2.77 -3.86 -19.71
N ASP A 86 -2.26 -2.64 -19.88
CA ASP A 86 -3.04 -1.41 -20.01
C ASP A 86 -3.59 -1.30 -21.45
#